data_AF-A0A1Q9CM53-F1
#
_entry.id   AF-A0A1Q9CM53-F1
#
_cell.length_a   1.000
_cell.length_b   1.000
_cell.length_c   1.000
_cell.angle_alpha   90.00
_cell.angle_beta   90.00
_cell.angle_gamma   90.00
#
_symmetry.space_group_name_H-M   'P 1'
#
loop_
_entity.id
_entity.type
_entity.pdbx_description
1 polymer ?
#
loop_
_entity_poly.entity_id
_entity_poly.type
_entity_poly.pdbx_seq_one_letter_code
_entity_poly.pdbx_strand_id
1 'polypeptide(L)'
;MIANLHCGWQNILVQLASFLTGARPQLKQWPSKGKIQKAAACWLALHFWPGKSYAEIEVDWIIATRHHISAKAPDCGRIRKDLERTGFVCREAGGGKFCLLPEKVDQLLLEAASTKPGVDITTTGDGPSQALDDYERKHAERRLLRQRNARKKWTQTMQRFAKGDRNAQQEISKQAQKAHDEEQALRRAIAGKDAKDSDSEHVDLSDDEEGDGKETMAKSTIKKAKRLTVEEIRDLDADGELPSTGLLGMKFMQQAIKSKREAAKQEALGVLKECYKGGRVVVFVKGGH
;
A
#
# COMPACT_ATOMS: atom_id res chain seq x y z
N MET A 1 7.67 5.68 40.44
CA MET A 1 7.73 4.37 39.75
C MET A 1 6.42 4.01 39.04
N ILE A 2 5.25 4.12 39.71
CA ILE A 2 3.94 3.75 39.12
C ILE A 2 3.62 4.49 37.80
N ALA A 3 3.92 5.79 37.71
CA ALA A 3 3.69 6.57 36.48
C ALA A 3 4.52 6.07 35.28
N ASN A 4 5.79 5.67 35.50
CA ASN A 4 6.67 5.19 34.43
C ASN A 4 6.21 3.83 33.89
N LEU A 5 5.69 2.96 34.78
CA LEU A 5 5.12 1.68 34.39
C LEU A 5 3.87 1.86 33.52
N HIS A 6 3.04 2.85 33.84
CA HIS A 6 1.86 3.18 33.05
C HIS A 6 2.23 3.67 31.64
N CYS A 7 3.23 4.53 31.50
CA CYS A 7 3.72 5.00 30.19
C CYS A 7 4.31 3.86 29.35
N GLY A 8 5.15 3.00 29.94
CA GLY A 8 5.70 1.84 29.24
C GLY A 8 4.61 0.89 28.75
N TRP A 9 3.57 0.67 29.55
CA TRP A 9 2.42 -0.16 29.18
C TRP A 9 1.65 0.42 27.98
N GLN A 10 1.38 1.73 27.99
CA GLN A 10 0.72 2.39 26.86
C GLN A 10 1.52 2.25 25.56
N ASN A 11 2.85 2.38 25.63
CA ASN A 11 3.72 2.23 24.45
C ASN A 11 3.65 0.82 23.86
N ILE A 12 3.63 -0.21 24.71
CA ILE A 12 3.46 -1.59 24.26
C ILE A 12 2.10 -1.79 23.59
N LEU A 13 1.03 -1.23 24.16
CA LEU A 13 -0.30 -1.30 23.55
C LEU A 13 -0.35 -0.61 22.18
N VAL A 14 0.29 0.55 22.03
CA VAL A 14 0.40 1.25 20.74
C VAL A 14 1.14 0.41 19.70
N GLN A 15 2.24 -0.24 20.08
CA GLN A 15 2.98 -1.15 19.18
C GLN A 15 2.15 -2.37 18.77
N LEU A 16 1.26 -2.84 19.64
CA LEU A 16 0.39 -3.99 19.41
C LEU A 16 -0.99 -3.62 18.85
N ALA A 17 -1.29 -2.34 18.64
CA ALA A 17 -2.63 -1.86 18.30
C ALA A 17 -3.20 -2.54 17.03
N SER A 18 -2.36 -2.85 16.03
CA SER A 18 -2.80 -3.55 14.82
C SER A 18 -3.08 -5.05 15.01
N PHE A 19 -2.61 -5.63 16.12
CA PHE A 19 -2.75 -7.05 16.44
C PHE A 19 -3.83 -7.31 17.50
N LEU A 20 -4.21 -6.29 18.27
CA LEU A 20 -5.23 -6.37 19.29
C LEU A 20 -6.63 -6.15 18.70
N THR A 21 -7.60 -6.96 19.11
CA THR A 21 -9.00 -6.86 18.67
C THR A 21 -9.96 -6.95 19.86
N GLY A 22 -11.10 -6.25 19.77
CA GLY A 22 -12.21 -6.34 20.72
C GLY A 22 -12.12 -5.34 21.89
N ALA A 23 -13.18 -5.31 22.70
CA ALA A 23 -13.25 -4.48 23.91
C ALA A 23 -12.27 -4.94 25.00
N ARG A 24 -11.89 -6.22 24.98
CA ARG A 24 -10.78 -6.76 25.77
C ARG A 24 -9.62 -6.98 24.81
N PRO A 25 -8.42 -6.42 25.06
CA PRO A 25 -7.29 -6.57 24.17
C PRO A 25 -6.94 -8.06 24.03
N GLN A 26 -7.17 -8.61 22.85
CA GLN A 26 -6.82 -9.98 22.48
C GLN A 26 -6.00 -9.97 21.20
N LEU A 27 -4.90 -10.71 21.19
CA LEU A 27 -4.03 -10.82 20.01
C LEU A 27 -4.70 -11.72 18.97
N LYS A 28 -5.05 -11.20 17.79
CA LYS A 28 -5.65 -12.01 16.72
C LYS A 28 -4.68 -13.03 16.11
N GLN A 29 -3.40 -12.69 16.08
CA GLN A 29 -2.33 -13.48 15.47
C GLN A 29 -1.02 -13.22 16.20
N TRP A 30 -0.16 -14.24 16.31
CA TRP A 30 1.19 -14.05 16.84
C TRP A 30 2.05 -13.27 15.82
N PRO A 31 2.65 -12.14 16.20
CA PRO A 31 3.46 -11.33 15.28
C PRO A 31 4.69 -12.10 14.79
N SER A 32 5.14 -11.80 13.57
CA SER A 32 6.33 -12.43 12.96
C SER A 32 7.62 -11.65 13.18
N LYS A 33 7.53 -10.33 13.43
CA LYS A 33 8.69 -9.45 13.61
C LYS A 33 9.22 -9.51 15.05
N GLY A 34 10.53 -9.69 15.22
CA GLY A 34 11.16 -9.86 16.54
C GLY A 34 10.87 -8.74 17.55
N LYS A 35 10.91 -7.46 17.13
CA LYS A 35 10.57 -6.33 18.02
C LYS A 35 9.12 -6.40 18.54
N ILE A 36 8.18 -6.70 17.65
CA ILE A 36 6.74 -6.81 17.99
C ILE A 36 6.48 -8.09 18.79
N GLN A 37 7.18 -9.19 18.50
CA GLN A 37 7.16 -10.41 19.32
C GLN A 37 7.60 -10.15 20.75
N LYS A 38 8.69 -9.39 20.95
CA LYS A 38 9.17 -9.02 22.29
C LYS A 38 8.13 -8.21 23.04
N ALA A 39 7.47 -7.26 22.36
CA ALA A 39 6.37 -6.48 22.94
C ALA A 39 5.14 -7.35 23.28
N ALA A 40 4.75 -8.27 22.40
CA ALA A 40 3.64 -9.21 22.63
C ALA A 40 3.94 -10.17 23.78
N ALA A 41 5.17 -10.68 23.86
CA ALA A 41 5.64 -11.52 24.96
C ALA A 41 5.65 -10.75 26.29
N CYS A 42 6.11 -9.50 26.28
CA CYS A 42 6.05 -8.62 27.45
C CYS A 42 4.62 -8.40 27.92
N TRP A 43 3.70 -8.09 26.99
CA TRP A 43 2.28 -7.90 27.29
C TRP A 43 1.64 -9.16 27.91
N LEU A 44 1.97 -10.35 27.39
CA LEU A 44 1.53 -11.61 28.00
C LEU A 44 2.13 -11.83 29.39
N ALA A 45 3.42 -11.51 29.58
CA ALA A 45 4.13 -11.65 30.84
C ALA A 45 3.47 -10.84 31.98
N LEU A 46 2.88 -9.68 31.68
CA LEU A 46 2.14 -8.86 32.64
C LEU A 46 0.89 -9.52 33.23
N HIS A 47 0.41 -10.60 32.63
CA HIS A 47 -0.73 -11.36 33.14
C HIS A 47 -0.34 -12.46 34.12
N PHE A 48 0.96 -12.73 34.28
CA PHE A 48 1.46 -13.67 35.28
C PHE A 48 1.66 -12.95 36.61
N TRP A 49 1.37 -13.66 37.70
CA TRP A 49 1.63 -13.16 39.04
C TRP A 49 3.09 -13.40 39.40
N PRO A 50 3.81 -12.36 39.87
CA PRO A 50 5.20 -12.52 40.28
C PRO A 50 5.31 -13.48 41.47
N GLY A 51 6.33 -14.34 41.46
CA GLY A 51 6.58 -15.32 42.53
C GLY A 51 5.68 -16.57 42.51
N LYS A 52 4.66 -16.64 41.62
CA LYS A 52 3.87 -17.87 41.43
C LYS A 52 4.54 -18.79 40.41
N SER A 53 4.60 -20.08 40.71
CA SER A 53 4.92 -21.12 39.73
C SER A 53 3.64 -21.59 39.02
N TYR A 54 3.74 -21.76 37.71
CA TYR A 54 2.64 -22.15 36.83
C TYR A 54 2.96 -23.48 36.16
N ALA A 55 2.01 -24.40 36.16
CA ALA A 55 2.10 -25.60 35.33
C ALA A 55 1.97 -25.24 33.85
N GLU A 56 2.50 -26.09 32.97
CA GLU A 56 2.41 -25.90 31.51
C GLU A 56 0.98 -25.63 31.02
N ILE A 57 0.00 -26.36 31.58
CA ILE A 57 -1.42 -26.22 31.25
C ILE A 57 -1.98 -24.85 31.69
N GLU A 58 -1.53 -24.31 32.82
CA GLU A 58 -1.96 -22.99 33.29
C GLU A 58 -1.39 -21.88 32.40
N VAL A 59 -0.12 -22.01 32.00
CA VAL A 59 0.52 -21.09 31.05
C VAL A 59 -0.24 -21.08 29.72
N ASP A 60 -0.58 -22.26 29.21
CA ASP A 60 -1.36 -22.39 27.97
C ASP A 60 -2.74 -21.77 28.09
N TRP A 61 -3.39 -21.89 29.24
CA TRP A 61 -4.68 -21.27 29.49
C TRP A 61 -4.58 -19.73 29.52
N ILE A 62 -3.54 -19.18 30.16
CA ILE A 62 -3.29 -17.73 30.16
C ILE A 62 -3.03 -17.23 28.74
N ILE A 63 -2.20 -17.95 27.97
CA ILE A 63 -1.95 -17.62 26.55
C ILE A 63 -3.24 -17.70 25.75
N ALA A 64 -4.00 -18.79 25.87
CA ALA A 64 -5.23 -19.02 25.13
C ALA A 64 -6.24 -17.90 25.40
N THR A 65 -6.51 -17.52 26.66
CA THR A 65 -7.49 -16.46 26.99
C THR A 65 -7.14 -15.07 26.42
N ARG A 66 -5.88 -14.85 26.04
CA ARG A 66 -5.34 -13.57 25.56
C ARG A 66 -4.97 -13.56 24.08
N HIS A 67 -4.77 -14.73 23.47
CA HIS A 67 -4.36 -14.90 22.07
C HIS A 67 -5.43 -15.58 21.20
N HIS A 68 -6.40 -16.28 21.78
CA HIS A 68 -7.50 -16.88 21.03
C HIS A 68 -8.82 -16.90 21.81
N ILE A 69 -9.94 -17.11 21.10
CA ILE A 69 -11.25 -17.35 21.73
C ILE A 69 -11.40 -18.85 22.09
N SER A 70 -10.63 -19.72 21.44
CA SER A 70 -10.66 -21.17 21.66
C SER A 70 -9.67 -21.62 22.74
N ALA A 71 -10.10 -22.56 23.58
CA ALA A 71 -9.29 -23.16 24.65
C ALA A 71 -8.04 -23.92 24.15
N LYS A 72 -7.98 -24.25 22.86
CA LYS A 72 -6.85 -24.95 22.24
C LYS A 72 -6.25 -24.07 21.14
N ALA A 73 -5.28 -23.24 21.52
CA ALA A 73 -4.53 -22.43 20.59
C ALA A 73 -3.40 -23.26 19.96
N PRO A 74 -3.29 -23.33 18.62
CA PRO A 74 -2.24 -24.10 17.94
C PRO A 74 -0.83 -23.55 18.21
N ASP A 75 -0.73 -22.28 18.64
CA ASP A 75 0.54 -21.57 18.78
C ASP A 75 1.10 -21.55 20.22
N CYS A 76 0.44 -22.14 21.22
CA CYS A 76 0.88 -22.07 22.63
C CYS A 76 2.33 -22.52 22.82
N GLY A 77 2.72 -23.65 22.23
CA GLY A 77 4.10 -24.16 22.33
C GLY A 77 5.16 -23.20 21.77
N ARG A 78 4.82 -22.44 20.73
CA ARG A 78 5.69 -21.42 20.15
C ARG A 78 5.78 -20.19 21.05
N ILE A 79 4.64 -19.73 21.57
CA ILE A 79 4.57 -18.56 22.45
C ILE A 79 5.34 -18.81 23.75
N ARG A 80 5.24 -20.01 24.34
CA ARG A 80 6.04 -20.40 25.51
C ARG A 80 7.54 -20.31 25.25
N LYS A 81 8.01 -20.87 24.13
CA LYS A 81 9.43 -20.77 23.73
C LYS A 81 9.86 -19.33 23.53
N ASP A 82 8.99 -18.46 23.01
CA ASP A 82 9.27 -17.04 22.87
C ASP A 82 9.34 -16.33 24.23
N LEU A 83 8.49 -16.67 25.20
CA LEU A 83 8.54 -16.16 26.57
C LEU A 83 9.82 -16.59 27.31
N GLU A 84 10.26 -17.83 27.10
CA GLU A 84 11.54 -18.33 27.61
C GLU A 84 12.73 -17.63 26.95
N ARG A 85 12.74 -17.56 25.61
CA ARG A 85 13.81 -16.95 24.82
C ARG A 85 14.00 -15.48 25.14
N THR A 86 12.92 -14.77 25.44
CA THR A 86 12.96 -13.34 25.83
C THR A 86 13.34 -13.14 27.29
N GLY A 87 13.41 -14.21 28.09
CA GLY A 87 13.80 -14.18 29.49
C GLY A 87 12.70 -13.66 30.42
N PHE A 88 11.44 -13.63 29.98
CA PHE A 88 10.32 -13.25 30.86
C PHE A 88 9.90 -14.40 31.77
N VAL A 89 10.00 -15.62 31.27
CA VAL A 89 9.60 -16.82 32.01
C VAL A 89 10.78 -17.77 32.03
N CYS A 90 11.06 -18.36 33.20
CA CYS A 90 12.06 -19.41 33.35
C CYS A 90 11.36 -20.76 33.58
N ARG A 91 11.92 -21.83 33.04
CA ARG A 91 11.49 -23.19 33.31
C ARG A 91 12.27 -23.75 34.49
N GLU A 92 11.55 -24.23 35.50
CA GLU A 92 12.16 -24.80 36.71
C GLU A 92 12.90 -26.11 36.38
N ALA A 93 14.02 -26.36 37.06
CA ALA A 93 14.78 -27.60 36.92
C ALA A 93 13.88 -28.79 37.30
N GLY A 94 13.61 -29.68 36.33
CA GLY A 94 12.60 -30.75 36.47
C GLY A 94 11.44 -30.64 35.47
N GLY A 95 11.37 -29.56 34.69
CA GLY A 95 10.68 -29.53 33.40
C GLY A 95 9.16 -29.36 33.42
N GLY A 96 8.51 -29.20 34.56
CA GLY A 96 7.03 -29.12 34.62
C GLY A 96 6.44 -27.73 34.92
N LYS A 97 7.26 -26.78 35.38
CA LYS A 97 6.80 -25.52 35.95
C LYS A 97 7.53 -24.33 35.35
N PHE A 98 6.80 -23.22 35.28
CA PHE A 98 7.22 -21.95 34.75
C PHE A 98 7.11 -20.88 35.83
N CYS A 99 8.11 -20.03 35.96
CA CYS A 99 8.08 -18.89 36.88
C CYS A 99 8.37 -17.60 36.13
N LEU A 100 7.67 -16.52 36.49
CA LEU A 100 7.92 -15.19 35.95
C LEU A 100 9.22 -14.63 36.55
N LEU A 101 10.04 -14.02 35.70
CA LEU A 101 11.22 -13.25 36.10
C LEU A 101 10.85 -11.74 36.09
N PRO A 102 10.40 -11.18 37.23
CA PRO A 102 9.88 -9.81 37.27
C PRO A 102 10.94 -8.77 36.84
N GLU A 103 12.21 -9.01 37.16
CA GLU A 103 13.32 -8.12 36.79
C GLU A 103 13.39 -7.82 35.30
N LYS A 104 13.10 -8.81 34.44
CA LYS A 104 13.11 -8.62 32.99
C LYS A 104 11.88 -7.94 32.46
N VAL A 105 10.73 -8.14 33.09
CA VAL A 105 9.51 -7.39 32.77
C VAL A 105 9.72 -5.92 33.09
N ASP A 106 10.22 -5.62 34.28
CA ASP A 106 10.49 -4.25 34.73
C ASP A 106 11.54 -3.55 33.86
N GLN A 107 12.64 -4.25 33.53
CA GLN A 107 13.68 -3.72 32.64
C GLN A 107 13.10 -3.31 31.28
N LEU A 108 12.19 -4.12 30.72
CA LEU A 108 11.57 -3.85 29.43
C LEU A 108 10.50 -2.79 29.48
N LEU A 109 9.74 -2.70 30.57
CA LEU A 109 8.84 -1.58 30.80
C LEU A 109 9.61 -0.26 30.91
N LEU A 110 10.78 -0.28 31.57
CA LEU A 110 11.66 0.88 31.66
C LEU A 110 12.24 1.27 30.30
N GLU A 111 12.72 0.29 29.52
CA GLU A 111 13.20 0.48 28.15
C GLU A 111 12.09 1.07 27.26
N ALA A 112 10.88 0.51 27.34
CA ALA A 112 9.72 0.98 26.59
C ALA A 112 9.25 2.37 27.04
N ALA A 113 9.37 2.72 28.33
CA ALA A 113 9.02 4.04 28.86
C ALA A 113 10.06 5.11 28.47
N SER A 114 11.34 4.73 28.43
CA SER A 114 12.42 5.60 27.94
C SER A 114 12.34 5.84 26.44
N THR A 115 11.80 4.86 25.71
CA THR A 115 11.53 5.00 24.28
C THR A 115 10.30 5.90 24.14
N LYS A 116 10.50 7.20 23.87
CA LYS A 116 9.39 8.12 23.59
C LYS A 116 8.49 7.48 22.52
N PRO A 117 7.15 7.46 22.70
CA PRO A 117 6.24 7.02 21.66
C PRO A 117 6.28 8.03 20.52
N GLY A 118 7.22 7.83 19.61
CA GLY A 118 7.41 8.71 18.48
C GLY A 118 8.88 9.07 18.28
N VAL A 119 9.35 8.73 17.08
CA VAL A 119 10.54 9.27 16.41
C VAL A 119 11.87 8.59 16.76
N ASP A 120 11.96 7.28 16.47
CA ASP A 120 13.17 6.76 15.81
C ASP A 120 13.01 6.98 14.29
N ILE A 121 12.95 8.25 13.89
CA ILE A 121 13.36 8.69 12.56
C ILE A 121 14.50 9.65 12.85
N THR A 122 15.73 9.18 12.70
CA THR A 122 16.88 10.06 12.51
C THR A 122 16.66 10.84 11.23
N THR A 123 15.98 11.98 11.31
CA THR A 123 16.01 13.01 10.28
C THR A 123 15.98 14.34 11.01
N THR A 124 17.13 15.01 10.90
CA THR A 124 17.35 16.45 11.00
C THR A 124 16.07 17.26 10.90
N GLY A 125 15.89 18.18 11.85
CA GLY A 125 14.65 18.87 12.10
C GLY A 125 14.07 19.57 10.88
N ASP A 126 12.84 19.19 10.55
CA ASP A 126 11.92 19.94 9.72
C ASP A 126 10.48 19.44 10.04
N GLY A 127 9.50 20.34 9.98
CA GLY A 127 8.18 20.19 10.61
C GLY A 127 7.22 19.11 10.06
N PRO A 128 5.99 18.99 10.63
CA PRO A 128 5.02 17.92 10.37
C PRO A 128 4.54 17.78 8.91
N SER A 129 4.77 18.79 8.06
CA SER A 129 4.46 18.73 6.62
C SER A 129 5.37 17.74 5.89
N GLN A 130 6.68 17.78 6.16
CA GLN A 130 7.65 16.95 5.45
C GLN A 130 7.51 15.46 5.78
N ALA A 131 7.07 15.14 7.00
CA ALA A 131 6.83 13.76 7.42
C ALA A 131 5.66 13.09 6.65
N LEU A 132 4.65 13.88 6.26
CA LEU A 132 3.54 13.40 5.41
C LEU A 132 4.03 13.18 3.98
N ASP A 133 4.74 14.15 3.42
CA ASP A 133 5.31 14.06 2.07
C ASP A 133 6.25 12.85 1.94
N ASP A 134 7.09 12.61 2.94
CA ASP A 134 7.97 11.45 3.00
C ASP A 134 7.22 10.12 3.16
N TYR A 135 6.12 10.11 3.92
CA TYR A 135 5.28 8.93 4.07
C TYR A 135 4.59 8.59 2.74
N GLU A 136 4.05 9.59 2.06
CA GLU A 136 3.41 9.45 0.75
C GLU A 136 4.42 8.98 -0.30
N ARG A 137 5.62 9.55 -0.31
CA ARG A 137 6.74 9.11 -1.17
C ARG A 137 7.11 7.64 -0.92
N LYS A 138 7.32 7.25 0.35
CA LYS A 138 7.61 5.85 0.73
C LYS A 138 6.45 4.90 0.40
N HIS A 139 5.21 5.39 0.38
CA HIS A 139 4.04 4.60 0.01
C HIS A 139 3.93 4.45 -1.52
N ALA A 140 4.21 5.52 -2.27
CA ALA A 140 4.29 5.51 -3.72
C ALA A 140 5.40 4.57 -4.22
N GLU A 141 6.59 4.64 -3.63
CA GLU A 141 7.72 3.74 -3.93
C GLU A 141 7.36 2.27 -3.67
N ARG A 142 6.68 1.97 -2.54
CA ARG A 142 6.20 0.62 -2.24
C ARG A 142 5.16 0.13 -3.24
N ARG A 143 4.29 1.01 -3.75
CA ARG A 143 3.30 0.69 -4.77
C ARG A 143 3.98 0.33 -6.10
N LEU A 144 4.95 1.13 -6.53
CA LEU A 144 5.75 0.85 -7.74
C LEU A 144 6.53 -0.46 -7.60
N LEU A 145 7.16 -0.71 -6.46
CA LEU A 145 7.88 -1.96 -6.21
C LEU A 145 6.97 -3.19 -6.28
N ARG A 146 5.74 -3.10 -5.74
CA ARG A 146 4.75 -4.17 -5.83
C ARG A 146 4.31 -4.42 -7.27
N GLN A 147 4.06 -3.37 -8.05
CA GLN A 147 3.74 -3.50 -9.47
C GLN A 147 4.88 -4.15 -10.25
N ARG A 148 6.14 -3.72 -10.01
CA ARG A 148 7.33 -4.33 -10.63
C ARG A 148 7.46 -5.82 -10.28
N ASN A 149 7.26 -6.17 -9.02
CA ASN A 149 7.35 -7.57 -8.57
C ASN A 149 6.20 -8.44 -9.11
N ALA A 150 4.98 -7.89 -9.19
CA ALA A 150 3.84 -8.57 -9.81
C ALA A 150 4.08 -8.81 -11.31
N ARG A 151 4.57 -7.79 -12.04
CA ARG A 151 4.94 -7.89 -13.45
C ARG A 151 6.04 -8.94 -13.67
N LYS A 152 7.13 -8.92 -12.87
CA LYS A 152 8.19 -9.94 -12.95
C LYS A 152 7.65 -11.36 -12.75
N LYS A 153 6.78 -11.57 -11.77
CA LYS A 153 6.14 -12.87 -11.52
C LYS A 153 5.23 -13.27 -12.69
N TRP A 154 4.44 -12.33 -13.21
CA TRP A 154 3.60 -12.57 -14.37
C TRP A 154 4.41 -12.94 -15.60
N THR A 155 5.48 -12.20 -15.92
CA THR A 155 6.39 -12.52 -17.04
C THR A 155 7.06 -13.88 -16.86
N GLN A 156 7.54 -14.22 -15.66
CA GLN A 156 8.12 -15.54 -15.38
C GLN A 156 7.11 -16.67 -15.57
N THR A 157 5.86 -16.46 -15.15
CA THR A 157 4.77 -17.41 -15.38
C THR A 157 4.46 -17.52 -16.88
N MET A 158 4.32 -16.40 -17.60
CA MET A 158 4.07 -16.42 -19.04
C MET A 158 5.21 -17.05 -19.84
N GLN A 159 6.47 -16.83 -19.46
CA GLN A 159 7.62 -17.50 -20.08
C GLN A 159 7.61 -19.02 -19.88
N ARG A 160 7.04 -19.51 -18.77
CA ARG A 160 6.90 -20.95 -18.49
C ARG A 160 5.75 -21.57 -19.26
N PHE A 161 4.60 -20.89 -19.34
CA PHE A 161 3.37 -21.45 -19.93
C PHE A 161 3.20 -21.12 -21.43
N ALA A 162 3.83 -20.06 -21.92
CA ALA A 162 3.66 -19.56 -23.29
C ALA A 162 4.97 -19.59 -24.09
N LYS A 163 5.85 -20.56 -23.80
CA LYS A 163 7.21 -20.68 -24.37
C LYS A 163 7.26 -20.79 -25.91
N GLY A 164 6.13 -21.04 -26.57
CA GLY A 164 6.00 -21.08 -28.03
C GLY A 164 4.89 -20.20 -28.61
N ASP A 165 4.21 -19.38 -27.79
CA ASP A 165 3.14 -18.51 -28.27
C ASP A 165 3.70 -17.12 -28.61
N ARG A 166 3.68 -16.81 -29.91
CA ARG A 166 4.23 -15.57 -30.48
C ARG A 166 3.47 -14.33 -29.98
N ASN A 167 2.17 -14.47 -29.72
CA ASN A 167 1.34 -13.37 -29.21
C ASN A 167 1.67 -13.06 -27.75
N ALA A 168 1.86 -14.10 -26.92
CA ALA A 168 2.28 -13.93 -25.54
C ALA A 168 3.68 -13.29 -25.42
N GLN A 169 4.61 -13.63 -26.32
CA GLN A 169 5.94 -13.01 -26.38
C GLN A 169 5.88 -11.54 -26.80
N GLN A 170 5.03 -11.20 -27.78
CA GLN A 170 4.80 -9.81 -28.18
C GLN A 170 4.19 -8.99 -27.04
N GLU A 171 3.24 -9.54 -26.30
CA GLU A 171 2.65 -8.83 -25.15
C GLU A 171 3.65 -8.68 -23.99
N ILE A 172 4.48 -9.69 -23.72
CA ILE A 172 5.59 -9.55 -22.76
C ILE A 172 6.53 -8.41 -23.17
N SER A 173 6.92 -8.36 -24.45
CA SER A 173 7.81 -7.33 -24.99
C SER A 173 7.18 -5.94 -24.91
N LYS A 174 5.91 -5.81 -25.31
CA LYS A 174 5.15 -4.56 -25.26
C LYS A 174 5.00 -4.04 -23.83
N GLN A 175 4.71 -4.94 -22.87
CA GLN A 175 4.62 -4.59 -21.46
C GLN A 175 5.98 -4.24 -20.85
N ALA A 176 7.06 -4.89 -21.30
CA ALA A 176 8.42 -4.57 -20.89
C ALA A 176 8.87 -3.19 -21.40
N GLN A 177 8.59 -2.89 -22.67
CA GLN A 177 8.88 -1.59 -23.27
C GLN A 177 8.13 -0.47 -22.56
N LYS A 178 6.81 -0.65 -22.37
CA LYS A 178 5.98 0.32 -21.63
C LYS A 178 6.51 0.59 -20.22
N ALA A 179 6.97 -0.45 -19.51
CA ALA A 179 7.54 -0.29 -18.18
C ALA A 179 8.88 0.46 -18.19
N HIS A 180 9.71 0.21 -19.20
CA HIS A 180 10.97 0.91 -19.38
C HIS A 180 10.75 2.40 -19.70
N ASP A 181 9.79 2.70 -20.58
CA ASP A 181 9.43 4.06 -20.92
C ASP A 181 8.83 4.81 -19.71
N GLU A 182 7.98 4.14 -18.91
CA GLU A 182 7.46 4.64 -17.63
C GLU A 182 8.61 4.96 -16.64
N GLU A 183 9.60 4.07 -16.52
CA GLU A 183 10.75 4.26 -15.64
C GLU A 183 11.66 5.40 -16.11
N GLN A 184 11.89 5.51 -17.42
CA GLN A 184 12.66 6.61 -18.01
C GLN A 184 11.92 7.95 -17.87
N ALA A 185 10.60 7.98 -18.07
CA ALA A 185 9.79 9.18 -17.88
C ALA A 185 9.82 9.64 -16.41
N LEU A 186 9.71 8.72 -15.45
CA LEU A 186 9.85 9.01 -14.03
C LEU A 186 11.25 9.51 -13.68
N ARG A 187 12.30 8.88 -14.23
CA ARG A 187 13.69 9.33 -14.04
C ARG A 187 13.90 10.74 -14.59
N ARG A 188 13.38 11.04 -15.79
CA ARG A 188 13.44 12.38 -16.40
C ARG A 188 12.66 13.42 -15.59
N ALA A 189 11.50 13.05 -15.05
CA ALA A 189 10.72 13.93 -14.19
C ALA A 189 11.40 14.23 -12.84
N ILE A 190 12.10 13.25 -12.27
CA ILE A 190 12.85 13.40 -11.01
C ILE A 190 14.17 14.15 -11.22
N ALA A 191 14.86 13.92 -12.34
CA ALA A 191 16.13 14.56 -12.66
C ALA A 191 15.98 16.06 -12.98
N GLY A 192 14.75 16.54 -13.22
CA GLY A 192 14.54 17.91 -13.67
C GLY A 192 15.06 18.12 -15.10
N LYS A 193 14.71 19.27 -15.67
CA LYS A 193 14.86 19.61 -17.09
C LYS A 193 16.32 19.91 -17.50
N ASP A 194 17.30 19.12 -17.05
CA ASP A 194 18.72 19.29 -17.37
C ASP A 194 19.38 17.96 -17.82
N ALA A 195 18.68 17.22 -18.68
CA ALA A 195 19.27 16.15 -19.48
C ALA A 195 18.88 16.36 -20.95
N LYS A 196 19.29 17.49 -21.51
CA LYS A 196 19.65 17.52 -22.94
C LYS A 196 20.98 16.76 -23.06
N ASP A 197 21.08 15.94 -24.08
CA ASP A 197 22.23 15.10 -24.45
C ASP A 197 22.36 13.76 -23.73
N SER A 198 21.53 12.79 -24.14
CA SER A 198 22.06 11.46 -24.46
C SER A 198 21.09 10.69 -25.36
N ASP A 199 21.29 10.89 -26.66
CA ASP A 199 21.19 9.93 -27.77
C ASP A 199 20.29 8.69 -27.57
N SER A 200 19.04 8.80 -28.01
CA SER A 200 18.31 7.68 -28.60
C SER A 200 17.19 8.26 -29.46
N GLU A 201 17.31 8.07 -30.77
CA GLU A 201 16.30 8.21 -31.83
C GLU A 201 14.85 8.08 -31.32
N HIS A 202 14.26 9.19 -30.88
CA HIS A 202 12.83 9.31 -30.66
C HIS A 202 12.28 10.02 -31.88
N VAL A 203 11.54 9.27 -32.70
CA VAL A 203 10.81 9.76 -33.87
C VAL A 203 10.07 11.04 -33.47
N ASP A 204 10.55 12.17 -33.97
CA ASP A 204 9.97 13.47 -33.75
C ASP A 204 8.66 13.54 -34.55
N LEU A 205 7.54 13.33 -33.87
CA LEU A 205 6.24 13.76 -34.34
C LEU A 205 6.01 15.20 -33.86
N SER A 206 6.93 16.09 -34.23
CA SER A 206 6.62 17.51 -34.38
C SER A 206 5.77 17.62 -35.65
N ASP A 207 4.49 17.34 -35.48
CA ASP A 207 3.48 17.66 -36.48
C ASP A 207 3.42 19.18 -36.56
N ASP A 208 4.01 19.65 -37.66
CA ASP A 208 4.18 21.01 -38.09
C ASP A 208 2.81 21.62 -38.38
N GLU A 209 2.31 22.46 -37.48
CA GLU A 209 1.25 23.42 -37.79
C GLU A 209 1.71 24.79 -37.28
N GLU A 210 2.41 25.49 -38.16
CA GLU A 210 2.51 26.94 -38.15
C GLU A 210 1.10 27.54 -38.04
N GLY A 211 0.86 28.34 -36.99
CA GLY A 211 -0.44 28.94 -36.75
C GLY A 211 -0.38 30.01 -35.67
N ASP A 212 -0.06 31.22 -36.10
CA ASP A 212 -0.08 32.53 -35.45
C ASP A 212 -1.10 32.73 -34.29
N GLY A 213 -0.66 33.46 -33.25
CA GLY A 213 -1.53 34.14 -32.29
C GLY A 213 -1.75 33.47 -30.93
N LYS A 214 -0.99 33.89 -29.89
CA LYS A 214 -1.22 33.75 -28.43
C LYS A 214 -2.49 32.97 -28.01
N GLU A 215 -2.48 31.65 -28.14
CA GLU A 215 -3.45 30.79 -27.44
C GLU A 215 -2.90 30.50 -26.03
N THR A 216 -3.56 31.04 -25.01
CA THR A 216 -3.28 30.71 -23.61
C THR A 216 -3.29 29.19 -23.42
N MET A 217 -2.39 28.63 -22.61
CA MET A 217 -2.28 27.18 -22.30
C MET A 217 -3.63 26.49 -22.01
N ALA A 218 -4.61 27.21 -21.47
CA ALA A 218 -5.97 26.73 -21.24
C ALA A 218 -6.76 26.42 -22.53
N LYS A 219 -6.54 27.18 -23.61
CA LYS A 219 -7.21 26.96 -24.91
C LYS A 219 -6.60 25.76 -25.65
N SER A 220 -5.28 25.58 -25.55
CA SER A 220 -4.60 24.42 -26.15
C SER A 220 -4.95 23.11 -25.42
N THR A 221 -5.11 23.12 -24.08
CA THR A 221 -5.60 21.96 -23.33
C THR A 221 -7.06 21.64 -23.64
N ILE A 222 -7.94 22.65 -23.80
CA ILE A 222 -9.33 22.45 -24.20
C ILE A 222 -9.42 21.89 -25.64
N LYS A 223 -8.61 22.39 -26.59
CA LYS A 223 -8.53 21.82 -27.95
C LYS A 223 -8.07 20.37 -27.93
N LYS A 224 -7.04 20.04 -27.13
CA LYS A 224 -6.54 18.67 -26.97
C LYS A 224 -7.59 17.76 -26.33
N ALA A 225 -8.29 18.22 -25.30
CA ALA A 225 -9.39 17.49 -24.67
C ALA A 225 -10.53 17.23 -25.66
N LYS A 226 -10.94 18.23 -26.46
CA LYS A 226 -11.94 18.07 -27.52
C LYS A 226 -11.52 17.02 -28.55
N ARG A 227 -10.27 17.08 -29.04
CA ARG A 227 -9.74 16.12 -30.01
C ARG A 227 -9.78 14.69 -29.46
N LEU A 228 -9.28 14.48 -28.24
CA LEU A 228 -9.28 13.16 -27.60
C LEU A 228 -10.69 12.63 -27.35
N THR A 229 -11.64 13.48 -26.96
CA THR A 229 -13.04 13.05 -26.81
C THR A 229 -13.71 12.69 -28.13
N VAL A 230 -13.34 13.36 -29.22
CA VAL A 230 -13.85 13.04 -30.57
C VAL A 230 -13.24 11.74 -31.08
N GLU A 231 -11.97 11.49 -30.84
CA GLU A 231 -11.29 10.22 -31.15
C GLU A 231 -11.90 9.05 -30.36
N GLU A 232 -12.11 9.20 -29.06
CA GLU A 232 -12.75 8.17 -28.23
C GLU A 232 -14.19 7.88 -28.67
N ILE A 233 -14.98 8.91 -29.02
CA ILE A 233 -16.33 8.70 -29.59
C ILE A 233 -16.24 7.97 -30.93
N ARG A 234 -15.26 8.28 -31.78
CA ARG A 234 -15.06 7.62 -33.07
C ARG A 234 -14.67 6.15 -32.89
N ASP A 235 -13.83 5.84 -31.92
CA ASP A 235 -13.40 4.48 -31.61
C ASP A 235 -14.49 3.66 -30.91
N LEU A 236 -15.39 4.31 -30.16
CA LEU A 236 -16.58 3.69 -29.58
C LEU A 236 -17.72 3.48 -30.60
N ASP A 237 -17.82 4.34 -31.62
CA ASP A 237 -18.76 4.23 -32.74
C ASP A 237 -18.27 3.31 -33.87
N ALA A 238 -16.96 3.04 -33.92
CA ALA A 238 -16.44 1.92 -34.68
C ALA A 238 -16.97 0.64 -34.03
N ASP A 239 -18.08 0.12 -34.56
CA ASP A 239 -18.78 -1.10 -34.16
C ASP A 239 -17.89 -2.35 -34.27
N GLY A 240 -16.85 -2.44 -33.45
CA GLY A 240 -16.04 -3.63 -33.28
C GLY A 240 -16.94 -4.71 -32.67
N GLU A 241 -17.11 -5.81 -33.41
CA GLU A 241 -17.94 -6.94 -33.04
C GLU A 241 -17.72 -7.34 -31.58
N LEU A 242 -18.82 -7.49 -30.84
CA LEU A 242 -18.77 -7.95 -29.46
C LEU A 242 -18.12 -9.34 -29.43
N PRO A 243 -17.24 -9.63 -28.46
CA PRO A 243 -16.65 -10.94 -28.34
C PRO A 243 -17.75 -12.01 -28.31
N SER A 244 -17.75 -12.92 -29.29
CA SER A 244 -18.75 -13.97 -29.45
C SER A 244 -18.32 -15.31 -28.84
N THR A 245 -17.06 -15.41 -28.41
CA THR A 245 -16.44 -16.65 -27.90
C THR A 245 -16.02 -16.54 -26.43
N GLY A 246 -16.06 -17.68 -25.73
CA GLY A 246 -15.60 -17.79 -24.33
C GLY A 246 -16.49 -17.13 -23.29
N LEU A 247 -15.93 -16.88 -22.09
CA LEU A 247 -16.61 -16.25 -20.94
C LEU A 247 -17.19 -14.86 -21.28
N LEU A 248 -16.56 -14.15 -22.21
CA LEU A 248 -16.99 -12.82 -22.68
C LEU A 248 -18.11 -12.90 -23.73
N GLY A 249 -18.30 -14.06 -24.37
CA GLY A 249 -19.39 -14.33 -25.31
C GLY A 249 -20.74 -14.65 -24.66
N MET A 250 -20.79 -14.72 -23.33
CA MET A 250 -22.05 -14.94 -22.62
C MET A 250 -22.93 -13.69 -22.67
N LYS A 251 -24.25 -13.87 -22.86
CA LYS A 251 -25.22 -12.77 -23.07
C LYS A 251 -25.16 -11.68 -21.99
N PHE A 252 -24.94 -12.05 -20.72
CA PHE A 252 -24.84 -11.09 -19.62
C PHE A 252 -23.55 -10.26 -19.68
N MET A 253 -22.42 -10.85 -20.10
CA MET A 253 -21.16 -10.12 -20.31
C MET A 253 -21.25 -9.21 -21.52
N GLN A 254 -21.88 -9.66 -22.61
CA GLN A 254 -22.13 -8.82 -23.78
C GLN A 254 -23.01 -7.62 -23.44
N GLN A 255 -24.07 -7.81 -22.64
CA GLN A 255 -24.90 -6.72 -22.13
C GLN A 255 -24.11 -5.77 -21.22
N ALA A 256 -23.24 -6.28 -20.35
CA ALA A 256 -22.39 -5.45 -19.51
C ALA A 256 -21.36 -4.64 -20.32
N ILE A 257 -20.80 -5.21 -21.39
CA ILE A 257 -19.88 -4.51 -22.30
C ILE A 257 -20.63 -3.42 -23.08
N LYS A 258 -21.83 -3.72 -23.62
CA LYS A 258 -22.69 -2.71 -24.27
C LYS A 258 -23.02 -1.57 -23.32
N SER A 259 -23.49 -1.88 -22.12
CA SER A 259 -23.81 -0.88 -21.09
C SER A 259 -22.61 -0.01 -20.73
N LYS A 260 -21.39 -0.58 -20.65
CA LYS A 260 -20.16 0.18 -20.40
C LYS A 260 -19.77 1.07 -21.59
N ARG A 261 -19.91 0.60 -22.83
CA ARG A 261 -19.66 1.42 -24.04
C ARG A 261 -20.64 2.59 -24.12
N GLU A 262 -21.92 2.35 -23.85
CA GLU A 262 -22.95 3.38 -23.82
C GLU A 262 -22.71 4.41 -22.71
N ALA A 263 -22.32 3.97 -21.51
CA ALA A 263 -21.97 4.86 -20.40
C ALA A 263 -20.75 5.73 -20.75
N ALA A 264 -19.70 5.15 -21.31
CA ALA A 264 -18.51 5.88 -21.76
C ALA A 264 -18.85 6.91 -22.86
N LYS A 265 -19.73 6.55 -23.80
CA LYS A 265 -20.22 7.48 -24.84
C LYS A 265 -20.99 8.65 -24.22
N GLN A 266 -21.86 8.40 -23.25
CA GLN A 266 -22.60 9.46 -22.55
C GLN A 266 -21.66 10.38 -21.76
N GLU A 267 -20.64 9.84 -21.12
CA GLU A 267 -19.61 10.59 -20.39
C GLU A 267 -18.80 11.48 -21.34
N ALA A 268 -18.31 10.93 -22.46
CA ALA A 268 -17.58 11.69 -23.49
C ALA A 268 -18.43 12.83 -24.09
N LEU A 269 -19.72 12.58 -24.35
CA LEU A 269 -20.65 13.62 -24.79
C LEU A 269 -20.89 14.69 -23.70
N GLY A 270 -20.87 14.31 -22.43
CA GLY A 270 -20.93 15.22 -21.28
C GLY A 270 -19.74 16.17 -21.24
N VAL A 271 -18.52 15.62 -21.36
CA VAL A 271 -17.27 16.39 -21.40
C VAL A 271 -17.23 17.34 -22.59
N LEU A 272 -17.70 16.90 -23.77
CA LEU A 272 -17.83 17.79 -24.93
C LEU A 272 -18.78 18.96 -24.63
N LYS A 273 -19.97 18.68 -24.06
CA LYS A 273 -20.93 19.75 -23.68
C LYS A 273 -20.34 20.74 -22.68
N GLU A 274 -19.54 20.27 -21.72
CA GLU A 274 -18.85 21.12 -20.75
C GLU A 274 -17.78 21.99 -21.41
N CYS A 275 -16.99 21.40 -22.31
CA CYS A 275 -15.99 22.10 -23.13
C CYS A 275 -16.61 23.11 -24.12
N TYR A 276 -17.89 22.97 -24.47
CA TYR A 276 -18.64 23.98 -25.22
C TYR A 276 -19.29 25.05 -24.32
N LYS A 277 -19.78 24.69 -23.13
CA LYS A 277 -20.36 25.64 -22.16
C LYS A 277 -19.30 26.57 -21.53
N GLY A 278 -18.09 26.07 -21.29
CA GLY A 278 -16.97 26.85 -20.75
C GLY A 278 -16.42 27.96 -21.68
N GLY A 279 -16.96 28.09 -22.89
CA GLY A 279 -16.60 29.17 -23.84
C GLY A 279 -17.28 30.52 -23.57
N ARG A 280 -18.27 30.62 -22.68
CA ARG A 280 -18.80 31.92 -22.22
C ARG A 280 -17.95 32.44 -21.06
N VAL A 281 -16.85 33.11 -21.42
CA VAL A 281 -16.12 33.95 -20.47
C VAL A 281 -17.09 35.03 -19.97
N VAL A 282 -17.39 34.96 -18.68
CA VAL A 282 -18.05 36.04 -17.93
C VAL A 282 -17.15 37.27 -18.05
N VAL A 283 -17.57 38.23 -18.86
CA VAL A 283 -16.94 39.55 -18.95
C VAL A 283 -17.21 40.23 -17.61
N PHE A 284 -16.19 40.25 -16.73
CA PHE A 284 -16.18 41.13 -15.57
C PHE A 284 -16.18 42.57 -16.09
N VAL A 285 -17.34 43.23 -16.03
CA VAL A 285 -17.48 44.67 -16.24
C VAL A 285 -16.72 45.35 -15.12
N LYS A 286 -15.58 45.95 -15.45
CA LYS A 286 -14.80 46.81 -14.56
C LYS A 286 -15.54 48.15 -14.49
N GLY A 287 -16.24 48.40 -13.39
CA GLY A 287 -16.84 49.71 -13.10
C GLY A 287 -15.74 50.77 -13.00
N GLY A 288 -15.77 51.73 -13.93
CA GLY A 288 -15.00 52.96 -13.88
C GLY A 288 -15.84 54.07 -13.25
N HIS A 289 -15.19 54.85 -12.39
CA HIS A 289 -15.67 56.05 -11.70
C HIS A 289 -16.34 57.08 -12.59
#